data_AF-A0A818IVV8-F1
#
_entry.id   AF-A0A818IVV8-F1
#
_cell.length_a   1.000
_cell.length_b   1.000
_cell.length_c   1.000
_cell.angle_alpha   90.00
_cell.angle_beta   90.00
_cell.angle_gamma   90.00
#
_symmetry.space_group_name_H-M   'P 1'
#
loop_
_entity.id
_entity.type
_entity.pdbx_description
1 polymer ?
#
loop_
_entity_poly.entity_id
_entity_poly.type
_entity_poly.pdbx_seq_one_letter_code
_entity_poly.pdbx_strand_id
1 'polypeptide(L)' 'MSYLNNWDKTIPNLDLVHDYENEKREILEMQGRSFPFSFGDYVVKILMGGIDSWFDLLDEKKVSLNSQ' A
#
# COMPACT_ATOMS: atom_id res chain seq x y z
N MET A 1 -17.43 2.44 5.79
CA MET A 1 -16.16 2.04 5.13
C MET A 1 -15.56 0.77 5.71
N SER A 2 -15.74 0.43 6.99
CA SER A 2 -15.14 -0.78 7.59
C SER A 2 -15.28 -2.10 6.81
N TYR A 3 -16.40 -2.32 6.12
CA TYR A 3 -16.58 -3.55 5.31
C TYR A 3 -15.72 -3.55 4.03
N LEU A 4 -15.46 -2.38 3.44
CA LEU A 4 -14.61 -2.23 2.26
C LEU A 4 -13.15 -2.50 2.66
N ASN A 5 -12.66 -1.88 3.72
CA ASN A 5 -11.30 -2.14 4.23
C ASN A 5 -11.10 -3.61 4.66
N ASN A 6 -12.18 -4.34 4.97
CA ASN A 6 -12.10 -5.76 5.23
C ASN A 6 -11.98 -6.57 3.93
N TRP A 7 -12.60 -6.13 2.84
CA TRP A 7 -12.49 -6.78 1.54
C TRP A 7 -11.10 -6.66 0.95
N ASP A 8 -10.50 -5.48 1.07
CA ASP A 8 -9.10 -5.19 0.75
C ASP A 8 -8.17 -6.27 1.32
N LYS A 9 -8.28 -6.52 2.63
CA LYS A 9 -7.45 -7.49 3.36
C LYS A 9 -7.76 -8.96 3.10
N THR A 10 -8.87 -9.26 2.42
CA THR A 10 -9.38 -10.65 2.31
C THR A 10 -9.55 -11.12 0.87
N ILE A 11 -9.63 -10.20 -0.10
CA ILE A 11 -9.76 -10.49 -1.52
C ILE A 11 -8.41 -10.26 -2.17
N PRO A 12 -7.76 -11.29 -2.74
CA PRO A 12 -6.47 -11.14 -3.39
C PRO A 12 -6.50 -10.13 -4.53
N ASN A 13 -5.52 -9.21 -4.57
CA ASN A 13 -5.36 -8.17 -5.59
C ASN A 13 -6.54 -7.19 -5.66
N LEU A 14 -7.23 -6.97 -4.55
CA LEU A 14 -8.19 -5.89 -4.41
C LEU A 14 -7.55 -4.79 -3.57
N ASP A 15 -7.10 -3.73 -4.24
CA ASP A 15 -6.55 -2.53 -3.61
C ASP A 15 -7.62 -1.43 -3.63
N LEU A 16 -8.14 -1.09 -2.46
CA LEU A 16 -9.08 0.01 -2.30
C LEU A 16 -8.34 1.34 -2.23
N VAL A 17 -8.61 2.17 -3.23
CA VAL A 17 -8.06 3.52 -3.30
C VAL A 17 -8.50 4.36 -2.10
N HIS A 18 -7.60 4.48 -1.13
CA HIS A 18 -7.66 5.48 -0.08
C HIS A 18 -7.07 6.81 -0.57
N ASP A 19 -7.26 7.89 0.18
CA ASP A 19 -6.51 9.12 -0.11
C ASP A 19 -5.02 8.96 0.23
N TYR A 20 -4.18 9.75 -0.45
CA TYR A 20 -2.73 9.68 -0.30
C TYR A 20 -2.24 9.83 1.15
N GLU A 21 -2.88 10.68 1.96
CA GLU A 21 -2.40 10.94 3.33
C GLU A 21 -2.70 9.75 4.25
N ASN A 22 -3.87 9.12 4.10
CA ASN A 22 -4.21 7.88 4.80
C ASN A 22 -3.30 6.73 4.36
N GLU A 23 -3.11 6.55 3.06
CA GLU A 23 -2.25 5.50 2.51
C GLU A 23 -0.81 5.63 3.02
N LYS A 24 -0.27 6.86 2.94
CA LYS A 24 1.06 7.17 3.45
C LYS A 24 1.19 6.90 4.95
N ARG A 25 0.17 7.22 5.75
CA ARG A 25 0.17 6.94 7.19
C ARG A 25 0.28 5.43 7.43
N GLU A 26 -0.50 4.61 6.74
CA GLU A 26 -0.54 3.16 6.92
C GLU A 26 0.78 2.50 6.45
N ILE A 27 1.32 2.93 5.31
CA ILE A 27 2.65 2.50 4.85
C ILE A 27 3.73 2.87 5.86
N LEU A 28 3.73 4.08 6.43
CA LEU A 28 4.73 4.47 7.42
C LEU A 28 4.54 3.75 8.76
N GLU A 29 3.32 3.39 9.14
CA GLU A 29 3.02 2.54 10.30
C GLU A 29 3.60 1.13 10.11
N MET A 30 3.49 0.56 8.90
CA MET A 30 3.96 -0.80 8.59
C MET A 30 5.45 -0.90 8.25
N GLN A 31 5.96 -0.03 7.38
CA GLN A 31 7.35 -0.04 6.89
C GLN A 31 8.30 0.70 7.84
N GLY A 32 7.79 1.72 8.54
CA GLY A 32 8.54 2.59 9.43
C GLY A 32 8.65 4.03 8.93
N ARG A 33 8.85 4.98 9.86
CA ARG A 33 8.80 6.43 9.62
C ARG A 33 9.78 6.98 8.58
N SER A 34 10.84 6.25 8.28
CA SER A 34 11.86 6.63 7.30
C SER A 34 11.67 5.96 5.94
N PHE A 35 10.59 5.22 5.73
CA PHE A 35 10.32 4.57 4.46
C PHE A 35 10.05 5.62 3.37
N PRO A 36 10.74 5.54 2.22
CA PRO A 36 10.53 6.50 1.13
C PRO A 36 9.17 6.22 0.46
N PHE A 37 8.24 7.15 0.63
CA PHE A 37 6.94 7.09 -0.05
C PHE A 37 6.45 8.49 -0.39
N SER A 38 6.36 8.76 -1.70
CA SER A 38 5.94 10.02 -2.29
C SER A 38 4.58 9.90 -2.97
N PHE A 39 4.03 11.04 -3.41
CA PHE A 39 2.80 11.05 -4.20
C PHE A 39 2.94 10.30 -5.53
N GLY A 40 4.13 10.30 -6.13
CA GLY A 40 4.39 9.53 -7.35
C GLY A 40 4.31 8.03 -7.10
N ASP A 41 4.88 7.56 -5.98
CA ASP A 41 4.81 6.15 -5.57
C ASP A 41 3.36 5.72 -5.31
N TYR A 42 2.56 6.59 -4.70
CA TYR A 42 1.13 6.39 -4.50
C TYR A 42 0.36 6.21 -5.82
N VAL A 43 0.60 7.06 -6.82
CA VAL A 43 -0.04 6.91 -8.14
C VAL A 43 0.34 5.57 -8.78
N VAL A 44 1.60 5.15 -8.67
CA VAL A 44 2.04 3.85 -9.18
C VAL A 44 1.39 2.71 -8.40
N LYS A 45 1.34 2.79 -7.06
CA LYS A 45 0.68 1.79 -6.22
C LYS A 45 -0.77 1.59 -6.66
N ILE A 46 -1.57 2.64 -6.77
CA ILE A 46 -2.99 2.51 -7.18
C ILE A 46 -3.15 1.79 -8.53
N LEU A 47 -2.25 2.05 -9.48
CA LEU A 47 -2.31 1.43 -10.80
C LEU A 47 -1.84 -0.03 -10.78
N MET A 48 -0.92 -0.37 -9.88
CA MET A 48 -0.25 -1.67 -9.83
C MET A 48 -0.78 -2.62 -8.75
N GLY A 49 -1.43 -2.13 -7.69
CA GLY A 49 -1.87 -2.93 -6.54
C GLY A 49 -2.83 -4.06 -6.92
N GLY A 50 -3.73 -3.80 -7.87
CA GLY A 50 -4.62 -4.83 -8.42
C GLY A 50 -3.96 -5.84 -9.37
N ILE A 51 -2.66 -5.68 -9.68
CA ILE A 51 -1.93 -6.51 -10.66
C ILE A 51 -0.75 -7.22 -9.99
N ASP A 52 -0.03 -6.53 -9.11
CA ASP A 52 1.20 -6.99 -8.50
C ASP A 52 1.13 -6.88 -6.97
N SER A 53 1.15 -8.05 -6.34
CA SER A 53 1.08 -8.21 -4.88
C SER A 53 2.16 -7.46 -4.10
N TRP A 54 3.29 -7.11 -4.71
CA TRP A 54 4.31 -6.32 -4.00
C TRP A 54 3.79 -4.93 -3.65
N PHE A 55 3.05 -4.28 -4.56
CA PHE A 55 2.46 -2.97 -4.32
C PHE A 55 1.28 -3.03 -3.34
N ASP A 56 0.43 -4.04 -3.51
CA ASP A 56 -0.70 -4.36 -2.63
C ASP A 56 -0.23 -4.51 -1.17
N LEU A 57 0.88 -5.21 -0.94
CA LEU A 57 1.36 -5.52 0.41
C LEU A 57 2.10 -4.37 1.13
N LEU A 58 2.29 -3.20 0.50
CA LEU A 58 3.09 -2.10 1.06
C LEU A 58 2.56 -1.54 2.38
N ASP A 59 1.26 -1.56 2.60
CA ASP A 59 0.58 -1.10 3.82
C ASP A 59 0.11 -2.26 4.72
N GLU A 60 0.45 -3.51 4.36
CA GLU A 60 0.08 -4.70 5.12
C GLU A 60 1.28 -5.48 5.68
N LYS A 61 2.42 -5.47 4.99
CA LYS A 61 3.59 -6.30 5.32
C LYS A 61 4.89 -5.56 5.08
N LYS A 62 5.87 -5.76 5.95
CA LYS A 62 7.22 -5.23 5.74
C LYS A 62 7.83 -5.79 4.45
N VAL A 63 8.24 -4.91 3.56
CA VAL A 63 8.95 -5.27 2.33
C VAL A 63 10.44 -5.00 2.49
N SER A 64 11.27 -5.84 1.89
CA SER A 64 12.70 -5.55 1.74
C SER A 64 12.92 -4.72 0.48
N LEU A 65 13.36 -3.46 0.64
CA LEU A 65 13.91 -2.72 -0.48
C LEU A 65 15.28 -3.32 -0.80
N ASN A 66 15.41 -3.97 -1.95
CA ASN A 66 16.73 -4.34 -2.44
C ASN A 66 17.46 -3.04 -2.81
N SER A 67 18.50 -2.69 -2.06
CA SER A 67 19.43 -1.65 -2.48
C SER A 67 20.03 -2.08 -3.82
N GLN A 68 19.71 -1.36 -4.89
CA GLN A 68 20.38 -1.49 -6.18
C GLN A 68 21.85 -1.06 -6.07
#